data_AF-A0A8J3N290-F1
#
_entry.id   AF-A0A8J3N290-F1
#
_cell.length_a   1.000
_cell.length_b   1.000
_cell.length_c   1.000
_cell.angle_alpha   90.00
_cell.angle_beta   90.00
_cell.angle_gamma   90.00
#
_symmetry.space_group_name_H-M   'P 1'
#
loop_
_entity.id
_entity.type
_entity.pdbx_description
1 polymer ?
#
loop_
_entity_poly.entity_id
_entity_poly.type
_entity_poly.pdbx_seq_one_letter_code
_entity_poly.pdbx_strand_id
1 'polypeptide(L)'
;MLEAEEAARHLDWMKLVMGGGKAIASGNGYYDGRFIAPGYIVDRSDPKRKKYIIYEPHAKVVKWLFHRFLELDGNIWELCREIEKMPFLFPKFEDWIDPKNVSKFAAGGHKRSSLIKEGPYAGNYKSTIYGVRYILCNPVYIGWWLPINGGVIENNHDSIIDETLFTYAHKRLSNYDLNGERRKPERVTRPGEAKGILKKVLHDDRNQRMYASLGPRHGGKEFTYYQSNEKSGLSSKFRYAADVQLIDTVFLEKFLERIEALKKLDDWKDKQEERLAEITAAQAYNKSLIQKQIKDAQARWQEMFDTLHDHEIPKTKQMKIEYANQMAGLEGKIAEWENKLEAPEDEDEEVTLYEIHSLLPDITSKWDKLSFEVRLRFVGAVTRKVVLWQVAPTWLKIDIHWKEAIGNFIDTGHFKRKYSNKTRWTPEEEAILHEMYPKADGAEILAALPDRSWVSIMHRADRLYIDRERNTHNSIPTSAKNYGTLEDKEYEKEHRLSPNSKNVQWSLSEPPCMVVRSLR
;
A
#
# COMPACT_ATOMS: atom_id res chain seq x y z
N MET A 1 15.41 -44.22 3.85
CA MET A 1 15.12 -43.38 5.04
C MET A 1 16.40 -42.93 5.74
N LEU A 2 17.38 -43.81 5.97
CA LEU A 2 18.69 -43.46 6.54
C LEU A 2 19.40 -42.29 5.81
N GLU A 3 19.44 -42.32 4.48
CA GLU A 3 20.10 -41.27 3.68
C GLU A 3 19.43 -39.89 3.81
N ALA A 4 18.12 -39.85 4.05
CA ALA A 4 17.39 -38.58 4.24
C ALA A 4 17.63 -37.98 5.63
N GLU A 5 17.80 -38.83 6.66
CA GLU A 5 18.13 -38.42 8.03
C GLU A 5 19.60 -38.01 8.16
N GLU A 6 20.52 -38.67 7.45
CA GLU A 6 21.90 -38.22 7.34
C GLU A 6 22.01 -36.90 6.57
N ALA A 7 21.24 -36.74 5.48
CA ALA A 7 21.15 -35.46 4.77
C ALA A 7 20.59 -34.33 5.66
N ALA A 8 19.59 -34.60 6.50
CA ALA A 8 19.02 -33.63 7.42
C ALA A 8 20.01 -33.23 8.54
N ARG A 9 20.69 -34.21 9.15
CA ARG A 9 21.76 -33.94 10.14
C ARG A 9 22.93 -33.18 9.51
N HIS A 10 23.30 -33.54 8.29
CA HIS A 10 24.32 -32.81 7.53
C HIS A 10 23.87 -31.37 7.23
N LEU A 11 22.58 -31.14 6.92
CA LEU A 11 22.02 -29.80 6.72
C LEU A 11 21.97 -28.96 8.00
N ASP A 12 21.63 -29.54 9.15
CA ASP A 12 21.61 -28.79 10.42
C ASP A 12 23.01 -28.55 10.97
N TRP A 13 23.93 -29.50 10.81
CA TRP A 13 25.37 -29.27 11.02
C TRP A 13 25.88 -28.16 10.09
N MET A 14 25.50 -28.18 8.81
CA MET A 14 25.79 -27.12 7.86
C MET A 14 25.19 -25.78 8.28
N LYS A 15 23.97 -25.72 8.83
CA LYS A 15 23.39 -24.47 9.37
C LYS A 15 24.13 -23.98 10.61
N LEU A 16 24.54 -24.87 11.50
CA LEU A 16 25.31 -24.53 12.70
C LEU A 16 26.72 -24.04 12.34
N VAL A 17 27.39 -24.72 11.41
CA VAL A 17 28.74 -24.39 10.95
C VAL A 17 28.76 -23.17 10.04
N MET A 18 27.79 -23.02 9.12
CA MET A 18 27.74 -21.88 8.19
C MET A 18 26.97 -20.67 8.72
N GLY A 19 26.03 -20.85 9.66
CA GLY A 19 25.17 -19.80 10.22
C GLY A 19 25.47 -19.45 11.67
N GLY A 20 25.98 -20.38 12.48
CA GLY A 20 26.27 -20.17 13.90
C GLY A 20 27.30 -19.07 14.14
N GLY A 21 28.31 -18.93 13.27
CA GLY A 21 29.29 -17.84 13.36
C GLY A 21 28.66 -16.44 13.29
N LYS A 22 27.58 -16.26 12.52
CA LYS A 22 26.86 -14.97 12.45
C LYS A 22 26.03 -14.73 13.70
N ALA A 23 25.32 -15.76 14.17
CA ALA A 23 24.52 -15.67 15.39
C ALA A 23 25.39 -15.36 16.61
N ILE A 24 26.55 -16.02 16.74
CA ILE A 24 27.54 -15.79 17.79
C ILE A 24 28.13 -14.38 17.68
N ALA A 25 28.50 -13.92 16.48
CA ALA A 25 28.97 -12.55 16.29
C ALA A 25 27.91 -11.54 16.72
N SER A 26 26.67 -11.72 16.25
CA SER A 26 25.53 -10.85 16.55
C SER A 26 25.21 -10.81 18.05
N GLY A 27 25.24 -11.97 18.73
CA GLY A 27 25.00 -12.09 20.17
C GLY A 27 26.10 -11.47 21.03
N ASN A 28 27.32 -11.34 20.50
CA ASN A 28 28.42 -10.66 21.15
C ASN A 28 28.50 -9.15 20.82
N GLY A 29 27.50 -8.60 20.10
CA GLY A 29 27.51 -7.20 19.67
C GLY A 29 28.44 -6.88 18.50
N TYR A 30 28.97 -7.91 17.83
CA TYR A 30 29.81 -7.77 16.64
C TYR A 30 28.97 -7.79 15.37
N TYR A 31 29.49 -7.11 14.35
CA TYR A 31 28.90 -7.05 13.04
C TYR A 31 28.81 -8.45 12.40
N ASP A 32 27.58 -8.85 12.10
CA ASP A 32 27.18 -10.18 11.63
C ASP A 32 26.95 -10.26 10.12
N GLY A 33 27.29 -9.19 9.38
CA GLY A 33 27.19 -9.15 7.92
C GLY A 33 25.88 -8.60 7.36
N ARG A 34 24.99 -8.07 8.21
CA ARG A 34 23.78 -7.32 7.82
C ARG A 34 24.10 -6.05 7.02
N PHE A 35 23.09 -5.37 6.49
CA PHE A 35 23.31 -4.05 5.90
C PHE A 35 23.79 -3.06 6.95
N ILE A 36 24.67 -2.14 6.55
CA ILE A 36 25.21 -1.12 7.43
C ILE A 36 24.22 0.05 7.46
N ALA A 37 23.88 0.49 8.67
CA ALA A 37 23.04 1.67 8.87
C ALA A 37 23.80 2.93 8.43
N PRO A 38 23.16 3.84 7.66
CA PRO A 38 23.79 5.09 7.27
C PRO A 38 24.36 5.86 8.46
N GLY A 39 25.54 6.47 8.32
CA GLY A 39 26.21 7.13 9.44
C GLY A 39 27.19 6.25 10.20
N TYR A 40 27.19 4.94 9.95
CA TYR A 40 28.18 4.01 10.48
C TYR A 40 28.99 3.35 9.36
N ILE A 41 30.20 2.92 9.70
CA ILE A 41 30.98 1.92 8.97
C ILE A 41 31.42 0.84 9.95
N VAL A 42 31.83 -0.31 9.42
CA VAL A 42 32.36 -1.39 10.26
C VAL A 42 33.87 -1.22 10.37
N ASP A 43 34.36 -1.10 11.59
CA ASP A 43 35.78 -1.22 11.88
C ASP A 43 36.22 -2.66 11.63
N ARG A 44 37.23 -2.79 10.76
CA ARG A 44 37.80 -4.07 10.33
C ARG A 44 39.27 -4.20 10.73
N SER A 45 39.79 -3.28 11.53
CA SER A 45 41.12 -3.33 12.12
C SER A 45 41.32 -4.63 12.90
N ASP A 46 40.31 -5.05 13.67
CA ASP A 46 40.24 -6.35 14.33
C ASP A 46 39.34 -7.32 13.54
N PRO A 47 39.90 -8.36 12.90
CA PRO A 47 39.12 -9.35 12.14
C PRO A 47 38.10 -10.12 12.99
N LYS A 48 38.33 -10.22 14.30
CA LYS A 48 37.50 -10.96 15.27
C LYS A 48 36.45 -10.08 15.95
N ARG A 49 36.69 -8.76 16.06
CA ARG A 49 35.81 -7.81 16.77
C ARG A 49 35.38 -6.65 15.88
N LYS A 50 34.53 -6.97 14.90
CA LYS A 50 34.00 -5.97 13.97
C LYS A 50 32.90 -5.16 14.65
N LYS A 51 33.16 -3.88 14.97
CA LYS A 51 32.17 -2.98 15.58
C LYS A 51 31.80 -1.83 14.67
N TYR A 52 30.68 -1.17 14.95
CA TYR A 52 30.31 0.06 14.28
C TYR A 52 31.16 1.21 14.82
N ILE A 53 31.65 2.04 13.89
CA ILE A 53 32.28 3.33 14.16
C ILE A 53 31.56 4.39 13.34
N ILE A 54 31.52 5.60 13.88
CA ILE A 54 30.81 6.72 13.24
C ILE A 54 31.53 7.11 11.95
N TYR A 55 30.78 7.21 10.86
CA TYR A 55 31.22 7.78 9.61
C TYR A 55 30.60 9.18 9.46
N GLU A 56 31.37 10.18 9.85
CA GLU A 56 30.94 11.58 10.00
C GLU A 56 30.17 12.16 8.80
N PRO A 57 30.58 11.96 7.53
CA PRO A 57 29.86 12.51 6.38
C PRO A 57 28.39 12.06 6.33
N HIS A 58 28.10 10.81 6.69
CA HIS A 58 26.73 10.31 6.72
C HIS A 58 26.07 10.57 8.08
N ALA A 59 26.82 10.56 9.17
CA ALA A 59 26.29 10.83 10.51
C ALA A 59 25.71 12.25 10.61
N LYS A 60 26.33 13.23 9.94
CA LYS A 60 25.78 14.60 9.83
C LYS A 60 24.40 14.62 9.15
N VAL A 61 24.21 13.83 8.10
CA VAL A 61 22.91 13.71 7.41
C VAL A 61 21.88 13.05 8.33
N VAL A 62 22.26 12.02 9.08
CA VAL A 62 21.37 11.38 10.05
C VAL A 62 20.95 12.38 11.14
N LYS A 63 21.90 13.13 11.73
CA LYS A 63 21.60 14.21 12.69
C LYS A 63 20.60 15.22 12.10
N TRP A 64 20.85 15.67 10.88
CA TRP A 64 19.95 16.59 10.17
C TRP A 64 18.54 15.99 10.01
N LEU A 65 18.40 14.72 9.62
CA LEU A 65 17.09 14.07 9.47
C LEU A 65 16.27 14.09 10.76
N PHE A 66 16.89 13.75 11.89
CA PHE A 66 16.21 13.73 13.19
C PHE A 66 15.81 15.14 13.65
N HIS A 67 16.73 16.11 13.57
CA HIS A 67 16.42 17.50 13.93
C HIS A 67 15.35 18.10 13.01
N ARG A 68 15.45 17.89 11.70
CA ARG A 68 14.47 18.40 10.74
C ARG A 68 13.11 17.76 10.92
N PHE A 69 13.07 16.47 11.27
CA PHE A 69 11.81 15.79 11.60
C PHE A 69 11.14 16.42 12.84
N LEU A 70 11.91 16.77 13.86
CA LEU A 70 11.42 17.48 15.04
C LEU A 70 10.92 18.89 14.70
N GLU A 71 11.67 19.66 13.89
CA GLU A 71 11.28 21.00 13.43
C GLU A 71 9.97 21.00 12.62
N LEU A 72 9.71 19.91 11.89
CA LEU A 72 8.48 19.70 11.12
C LEU A 72 7.35 19.07 11.96
N ASP A 73 7.47 19.07 13.28
CA ASP A 73 6.55 18.45 14.25
C ASP A 73 6.17 16.99 13.89
N GLY A 74 7.15 16.24 13.41
CA GLY A 74 6.98 14.85 13.03
C GLY A 74 6.26 14.62 11.70
N ASN A 75 6.16 15.62 10.83
CA ASN A 75 5.57 15.49 9.50
C ASN A 75 6.53 14.82 8.50
N ILE A 76 6.52 13.49 8.46
CA ILE A 76 7.38 12.70 7.58
C ILE A 76 7.20 13.03 6.09
N TRP A 77 6.00 13.42 5.67
CA TRP A 77 5.71 13.71 4.27
C TRP A 77 6.34 15.03 3.82
N GLU A 78 6.38 16.02 4.71
CA GLU A 78 7.04 17.29 4.45
C GLU A 78 8.56 17.12 4.40
N LEU A 79 9.11 16.35 5.34
CA LEU A 79 10.53 15.96 5.31
C LEU A 79 10.89 15.26 3.98
N CYS A 80 10.08 14.28 3.56
CA CYS A 80 10.29 13.58 2.28
C CYS A 80 10.20 14.52 1.07
N ARG A 81 9.35 15.55 1.09
CA ARG A 81 9.29 16.57 0.03
C ARG A 81 10.53 17.44 -0.02
N GLU A 82 11.13 17.77 1.13
CA GLU A 82 12.41 18.49 1.17
C GLU A 82 13.54 17.63 0.63
N ILE A 83 13.62 16.37 1.05
CA ILE A 83 14.63 15.41 0.55
C ILE A 83 14.48 15.19 -0.97
N GLU A 84 13.26 15.16 -1.50
CA GLU A 84 13.05 14.99 -2.94
C GLU A 84 13.67 16.12 -3.77
N LYS A 85 13.66 17.35 -3.24
CA LYS A 85 14.29 18.53 -3.88
C LYS A 85 15.82 18.50 -3.82
N MET A 86 16.40 17.70 -2.93
CA MET A 86 17.84 17.54 -2.84
C MET A 86 18.36 16.64 -3.97
N PRO A 87 19.54 16.93 -4.53
CA PRO A 87 20.14 16.10 -5.58
C PRO A 87 20.47 14.69 -5.07
N PHE A 88 20.93 14.59 -3.82
CA PHE A 88 21.18 13.34 -3.10
C PHE A 88 20.96 13.58 -1.60
N LEU A 89 20.78 12.50 -0.84
CA LEU A 89 20.66 12.55 0.62
C LEU A 89 21.99 12.23 1.30
N PHE A 90 22.65 11.15 0.89
CA PHE A 90 23.96 10.78 1.43
C PHE A 90 25.06 10.93 0.36
N PRO A 91 26.21 11.53 0.70
CA PRO A 91 27.31 11.66 -0.24
C PRO A 91 27.96 10.31 -0.57
N LYS A 92 28.69 10.23 -1.69
CA LYS A 92 29.56 9.10 -2.03
C LYS A 92 30.55 8.83 -0.89
N PHE A 93 30.87 7.56 -0.65
CA PHE A 93 31.97 7.20 0.25
C PHE A 93 33.31 7.68 -0.30
N GLU A 94 34.20 8.09 0.61
CA GLU A 94 35.58 8.41 0.27
C GLU A 94 36.38 7.16 -0.08
N ASP A 95 37.46 7.32 -0.86
CA ASP A 95 38.19 6.19 -1.44
C ASP A 95 38.97 5.36 -0.39
N TRP A 96 39.18 5.89 0.82
CA TRP A 96 39.83 5.17 1.92
C TRP A 96 38.90 4.16 2.62
N ILE A 97 37.59 4.21 2.36
CA ILE A 97 36.61 3.33 2.98
C ILE A 97 36.68 1.93 2.37
N ASP A 98 36.76 0.89 3.21
CA ASP A 98 36.78 -0.50 2.75
C ASP A 98 35.59 -0.77 1.79
N PRO A 99 35.84 -1.27 0.56
CA PRO A 99 34.80 -1.61 -0.41
C PRO A 99 33.72 -2.55 0.14
N LYS A 100 34.02 -3.38 1.16
CA LYS A 100 33.04 -4.22 1.85
C LYS A 100 31.99 -3.38 2.58
N ASN A 101 32.35 -2.23 3.15
CA ASN A 101 31.41 -1.30 3.76
C ASN A 101 30.50 -0.68 2.70
N VAL A 102 31.08 -0.19 1.60
CA VAL A 102 30.31 0.35 0.45
C VAL A 102 29.34 -0.68 -0.10
N SER A 103 29.77 -1.93 -0.27
CA SER A 103 28.94 -3.02 -0.80
C SER A 103 27.79 -3.43 0.13
N LYS A 104 27.87 -3.09 1.42
CA LYS A 104 26.89 -3.43 2.47
C LYS A 104 26.06 -2.23 2.90
N PHE A 105 26.31 -1.05 2.35
CA PHE A 105 25.49 0.12 2.55
C PHE A 105 24.13 -0.05 1.86
N ALA A 106 23.05 0.18 2.60
CA ALA A 106 21.70 0.25 2.05
C ALA A 106 20.97 1.39 2.75
N ALA A 107 20.80 2.52 2.06
CA ALA A 107 20.08 3.69 2.56
C ALA A 107 18.54 3.47 2.60
N GLY A 108 18.11 2.34 3.19
CA GLY A 108 16.71 1.95 3.33
C GLY A 108 16.36 0.49 3.06
N GLY A 109 17.25 -0.46 3.36
CA GLY A 109 16.91 -1.89 3.42
C GLY A 109 17.07 -2.71 2.12
N HIS A 110 17.21 -2.07 0.95
CA HIS A 110 17.46 -2.78 -0.32
C HIS A 110 18.66 -2.19 -1.10
N LYS A 111 19.65 -3.04 -1.40
CA LYS A 111 20.95 -2.70 -2.03
C LYS A 111 20.87 -1.91 -3.35
N ARG A 112 19.79 -2.07 -4.13
CA ARG A 112 19.75 -1.62 -5.53
C ARG A 112 18.98 -0.32 -5.76
N SER A 113 18.24 0.18 -4.79
CA SER A 113 17.27 1.27 -5.03
C SER A 113 17.75 2.68 -4.66
N SER A 114 18.89 2.83 -3.98
CA SER A 114 19.32 4.14 -3.45
C SER A 114 20.57 4.73 -4.10
N LEU A 115 21.38 3.96 -4.83
CA LEU A 115 22.58 4.48 -5.50
C LEU A 115 22.20 5.21 -6.80
N ILE A 116 22.68 6.45 -6.95
CA ILE A 116 22.59 7.22 -8.19
C ILE A 116 23.66 6.70 -9.15
N LYS A 117 23.25 6.11 -10.28
CA LYS A 117 24.15 5.46 -11.24
C LYS A 117 24.75 6.41 -12.28
N GLU A 118 24.00 7.42 -12.67
CA GLU A 118 24.30 8.28 -13.82
C GLU A 118 24.10 9.76 -13.47
N GLY A 119 24.73 10.63 -14.26
CA GLY A 119 24.63 12.08 -14.10
C GLY A 119 25.64 12.70 -13.11
N PRO A 120 25.52 14.01 -12.84
CA PRO A 120 26.50 14.76 -12.06
C PRO A 120 26.61 14.32 -10.59
N TYR A 121 25.62 13.55 -10.09
CA TYR A 121 25.59 13.03 -8.73
C TYR A 121 25.82 11.52 -8.65
N ALA A 122 26.34 10.90 -9.72
CA ALA A 122 26.67 9.48 -9.74
C ALA A 122 27.58 9.09 -8.57
N GLY A 123 27.26 7.98 -7.90
CA GLY A 123 27.97 7.52 -6.70
C GLY A 123 27.37 7.99 -5.37
N ASN A 124 26.53 9.03 -5.37
CA ASN A 124 25.79 9.46 -4.19
C ASN A 124 24.52 8.62 -4.00
N TYR A 125 23.83 8.82 -2.88
CA TYR A 125 22.66 8.01 -2.53
C TYR A 125 21.41 8.85 -2.24
N LYS A 126 20.26 8.42 -2.77
CA LYS A 126 18.93 8.98 -2.49
C LYS A 126 18.08 7.90 -1.83
N SER A 127 17.56 8.16 -0.63
CA SER A 127 16.74 7.19 0.10
C SER A 127 15.30 7.15 -0.40
N THR A 128 14.61 6.05 -0.10
CA THR A 128 13.14 5.93 -0.23
C THR A 128 12.45 6.37 1.06
N ILE A 129 11.12 6.54 1.04
CA ILE A 129 10.36 6.92 2.24
C ILE A 129 10.49 5.85 3.35
N TYR A 130 10.53 4.58 2.95
CA TYR A 130 10.79 3.47 3.85
C TYR A 130 12.20 3.54 4.43
N GLY A 131 13.18 4.00 3.64
CA GLY A 131 14.54 4.20 4.12
C GLY A 131 14.66 5.33 5.13
N VAL A 132 14.02 6.47 4.88
CA VAL A 132 13.98 7.59 5.83
C VAL A 132 13.28 7.15 7.12
N ARG A 133 12.13 6.46 7.02
CA ARG A 133 11.42 5.92 8.19
C ARG A 133 12.26 4.91 8.96
N TYR A 134 12.98 4.02 8.26
CA TYR A 134 13.88 3.06 8.89
C TYR A 134 15.00 3.78 9.65
N ILE A 135 15.59 4.83 9.08
CA ILE A 135 16.61 5.64 9.76
C ILE A 135 16.03 6.25 11.05
N LEU A 136 14.84 6.86 10.98
CA LEU A 136 14.20 7.52 12.12
C LEU A 136 13.69 6.57 13.21
N CYS A 137 13.62 5.26 12.95
CA CYS A 137 13.10 4.26 13.89
C CYS A 137 14.14 3.22 14.35
N ASN A 138 15.35 3.23 13.81
CA ASN A 138 16.33 2.18 14.12
C ASN A 138 17.13 2.51 15.40
N PRO A 139 17.04 1.70 16.47
CA PRO A 139 17.72 1.98 17.74
C PRO A 139 19.26 1.90 17.64
N VAL A 140 19.80 1.46 16.51
CA VAL A 140 21.24 1.54 16.24
C VAL A 140 21.80 2.96 16.41
N TYR A 141 21.00 3.99 16.16
CA TYR A 141 21.44 5.39 16.25
C TYR A 141 21.63 5.91 17.67
N ILE A 142 21.06 5.21 18.65
CA ILE A 142 21.26 5.47 20.08
C ILE A 142 22.28 4.49 20.70
N GLY A 143 23.07 3.79 19.86
CA GLY A 143 24.13 2.89 20.31
C GLY A 143 23.66 1.49 20.69
N TRP A 144 22.40 1.13 20.38
CA TRP A 144 21.87 -0.20 20.69
C TRP A 144 22.14 -1.20 19.57
N TRP A 145 22.31 -2.47 19.92
CA TRP A 145 22.46 -3.56 18.98
C TRP A 145 21.41 -4.64 19.22
N LEU A 146 20.78 -5.11 18.13
CA LEU A 146 19.70 -6.11 18.15
C LEU A 146 20.20 -7.45 17.57
N PRO A 147 20.56 -8.44 18.41
CA PRO A 147 21.06 -9.74 17.96
C PRO A 147 20.08 -10.52 17.08
N ILE A 148 20.56 -11.45 16.25
CA ILE A 148 19.70 -12.28 15.37
C ILE A 148 18.70 -13.12 16.18
N ASN A 149 19.13 -13.59 17.34
CA ASN A 149 18.37 -14.51 18.18
C ASN A 149 17.46 -13.79 19.20
N GLY A 150 17.27 -12.48 19.05
CA GLY A 150 16.52 -11.66 20.01
C GLY A 150 17.40 -11.07 21.12
N GLY A 151 16.78 -10.18 21.91
CA GLY A 151 17.45 -9.39 22.95
C GLY A 151 17.93 -8.02 22.47
N VAL A 152 18.54 -7.27 23.39
CA VAL A 152 19.09 -5.93 23.16
C VAL A 152 20.44 -5.83 23.86
N ILE A 153 21.44 -5.28 23.17
CA ILE A 153 22.74 -4.92 23.76
C ILE A 153 22.83 -3.39 23.70
N GLU A 154 22.62 -2.74 24.84
CA GLU A 154 22.74 -1.30 24.97
C GLU A 154 24.21 -0.85 24.97
N ASN A 155 24.48 0.40 24.57
CA ASN A 155 25.81 1.00 24.56
C ASN A 155 26.87 0.15 23.84
N ASN A 156 26.48 -0.52 22.74
CA ASN A 156 27.36 -1.41 22.00
C ASN A 156 28.43 -0.65 21.18
N HIS A 157 28.06 0.53 20.67
CA HIS A 157 28.85 1.44 19.85
C HIS A 157 28.40 2.89 20.06
N ASP A 158 29.19 3.85 19.60
CA ASP A 158 28.92 5.28 19.80
C ASP A 158 27.59 5.72 19.15
N SER A 159 26.77 6.45 19.91
CA SER A 159 25.51 6.98 19.42
C SER A 159 25.72 8.17 18.48
N ILE A 160 24.88 8.27 17.45
CA ILE A 160 24.83 9.43 16.55
C ILE A 160 23.78 10.44 17.04
N ILE A 161 22.72 9.94 17.68
CA ILE A 161 21.54 10.70 18.10
C ILE A 161 21.31 10.50 19.59
N ASP A 162 20.85 11.56 20.25
CA ASP A 162 20.41 11.50 21.65
C ASP A 162 19.12 10.69 21.81
N GLU A 163 19.00 9.97 22.93
CA GLU A 163 17.86 9.08 23.19
C GLU A 163 16.52 9.83 23.20
N THR A 164 16.48 11.08 23.66
CA THR A 164 15.25 11.88 23.70
C THR A 164 14.76 12.21 22.29
N LEU A 165 15.67 12.63 21.40
CA LEU A 165 15.37 12.96 20.01
C LEU A 165 14.97 11.71 19.22
N PHE A 166 15.63 10.58 19.49
CA PHE A 166 15.26 9.29 18.92
C PHE A 166 13.86 8.86 19.36
N THR A 167 13.58 8.92 20.66
CA THR A 167 12.29 8.52 21.23
C THR A 167 11.13 9.35 20.66
N TYR A 168 11.34 10.64 20.42
CA TYR A 168 10.36 11.51 19.75
C TYR A 168 10.00 10.97 18.36
N ALA A 169 11.01 10.62 17.55
CA ALA A 169 10.80 10.10 16.21
C ALA A 169 10.17 8.69 16.22
N HIS A 170 10.67 7.82 17.09
CA HIS A 170 10.22 6.44 17.23
C HIS A 170 8.74 6.36 17.61
N LYS A 171 8.27 7.13 18.62
CA LYS A 171 6.87 7.15 19.05
C LYS A 171 5.87 7.55 17.96
N ARG A 172 6.27 8.46 17.06
CA ARG A 172 5.41 8.97 15.98
C ARG A 172 5.38 8.07 14.75
N LEU A 173 6.44 7.30 14.50
CA LEU A 173 6.62 6.54 13.25
C LEU A 173 6.57 5.03 13.43
N SER A 174 6.98 4.48 14.58
CA SER A 174 7.02 3.04 14.80
C SER A 174 5.66 2.48 15.21
N ASN A 175 5.38 1.24 14.78
CA ASN A 175 4.24 0.47 15.25
C ASN A 175 4.60 -0.41 16.47
N TYR A 176 5.84 -0.30 16.95
CA TYR A 176 6.38 -1.07 18.05
C TYR A 176 7.05 -0.11 19.03
N ASP A 177 7.07 -0.46 20.31
CA ASP A 177 7.97 0.19 21.26
C ASP A 177 9.38 -0.45 21.22
N LEU A 178 10.25 0.02 22.09
CA LEU A 178 11.63 -0.46 22.17
C LEU A 178 11.75 -1.88 22.75
N ASN A 179 10.70 -2.38 23.40
CA ASN A 179 10.61 -3.74 23.91
C ASN A 179 10.07 -4.72 22.85
N GLY A 180 9.66 -4.21 21.69
CA GLY A 180 9.06 -5.00 20.61
C GLY A 180 7.56 -5.22 20.74
N GLU A 181 6.89 -4.57 21.70
CA GLU A 181 5.44 -4.65 21.84
C GLU A 181 4.75 -3.75 20.82
N ARG A 182 3.64 -4.21 20.24
CA ARG A 182 2.92 -3.45 19.22
C ARG A 182 2.19 -2.25 19.86
N ARG A 183 2.55 -1.04 19.45
CA ARG A 183 1.87 0.21 19.84
C ARG A 183 1.41 0.99 18.63
N LYS A 184 0.24 1.64 18.74
CA LYS A 184 -0.22 2.55 17.69
C LYS A 184 0.65 3.82 17.75
N PRO A 185 1.25 4.27 16.63
CA PRO A 185 2.07 5.47 16.64
C PRO A 185 1.24 6.69 17.10
N GLU A 186 1.89 7.61 17.82
CA GLU A 186 1.34 8.92 18.17
C GLU A 186 1.19 9.75 16.89
N ARG A 187 0.10 9.52 16.15
CA ARG A 187 -0.23 10.30 14.97
C ARG A 187 -0.84 11.61 15.42
N VAL A 188 -0.44 12.71 14.79
CA VAL A 188 -1.26 13.92 14.77
C VAL A 188 -2.62 13.52 14.20
N THR A 189 -3.63 13.42 15.06
CA THR A 189 -4.99 13.10 14.69
C THR A 189 -5.46 14.22 13.78
N ARG A 190 -5.46 13.99 12.46
CA ARG A 190 -6.13 14.92 11.56
C ARG A 190 -7.63 14.78 11.86
N PRO A 191 -8.29 15.85 12.34
CA PRO A 191 -9.70 15.77 12.68
C PRO A 191 -10.51 15.42 11.44
N GLY A 192 -11.40 14.43 11.60
CA GLY A 192 -12.41 14.04 10.63
C GLY A 192 -12.09 12.75 9.87
N GLU A 193 -13.04 11.82 9.86
CA GLU A 193 -13.00 10.63 9.03
C GLU A 193 -13.81 10.88 7.75
N ALA A 194 -13.15 10.91 6.59
CA ALA A 194 -13.85 10.94 5.32
C ALA A 194 -14.63 9.62 5.14
N LYS A 195 -15.95 9.69 5.19
CA LYS A 195 -16.85 8.57 4.90
C LYS A 195 -17.02 8.44 3.40
N GLY A 196 -16.66 7.29 2.86
CA GLY A 196 -16.92 6.93 1.46
C GLY A 196 -17.07 5.41 1.34
N ILE A 197 -18.14 4.96 0.70
CA ILE A 197 -18.53 3.55 0.67
C ILE A 197 -17.56 2.69 -0.13
N LEU A 198 -16.85 3.29 -1.08
CA LEU A 198 -15.89 2.59 -1.93
C LEU A 198 -14.46 2.59 -1.36
N LYS A 199 -14.25 3.07 -0.12
CA LYS A 199 -12.91 3.24 0.51
C LYS A 199 -12.02 1.99 0.47
N LYS A 200 -12.60 0.78 0.43
CA LYS A 200 -11.86 -0.50 0.39
C LYS A 200 -11.70 -1.10 -1.02
N VAL A 201 -12.50 -0.68 -1.99
CA VAL A 201 -12.59 -1.34 -3.31
C VAL A 201 -12.23 -0.42 -4.49
N LEU A 202 -12.11 0.89 -4.28
CA LEU A 202 -11.81 1.86 -5.33
C LEU A 202 -10.34 1.91 -5.73
N HIS A 203 -10.11 1.84 -7.03
CA HIS A 203 -8.82 1.95 -7.69
C HIS A 203 -8.88 2.98 -8.82
N ASP A 204 -7.74 3.54 -9.18
CA ASP A 204 -7.59 4.35 -10.39
C ASP A 204 -7.28 3.49 -11.62
N ASP A 205 -7.21 4.15 -12.79
CA ASP A 205 -6.84 3.57 -14.09
C ASP A 205 -5.48 2.86 -14.11
N ARG A 206 -4.61 3.11 -13.13
CA ARG A 206 -3.32 2.42 -12.96
C ARG A 206 -3.37 1.35 -11.87
N ASN A 207 -4.57 0.94 -11.48
CA ASN A 207 -4.83 -0.05 -10.45
C ASN A 207 -4.24 0.35 -9.08
N GLN A 208 -4.08 1.64 -8.80
CA GLN A 208 -3.68 2.15 -7.48
C GLN A 208 -4.90 2.44 -6.63
N ARG A 209 -4.86 2.08 -5.35
CA ARG A 209 -5.97 2.34 -4.41
C ARG A 209 -6.20 3.84 -4.24
N MET A 210 -7.46 4.25 -4.38
CA MET A 210 -7.91 5.61 -4.08
C MET A 210 -8.52 5.65 -2.69
N TYR A 211 -8.16 6.66 -1.91
CA TYR A 211 -8.67 6.82 -0.54
C TYR A 211 -9.57 8.04 -0.44
N ALA A 212 -10.67 7.92 0.30
CA ALA A 212 -11.50 9.05 0.68
C ALA A 212 -10.70 9.97 1.60
N SER A 213 -10.63 11.25 1.26
CA SER A 213 -9.90 12.28 2.00
C SER A 213 -10.78 13.51 2.22
N LEU A 214 -10.53 14.21 3.33
CA LEU A 214 -11.16 15.50 3.60
C LEU A 214 -10.45 16.62 2.84
N GLY A 215 -11.24 17.50 2.25
CA GLY A 215 -10.78 18.70 1.56
C GLY A 215 -10.69 19.90 2.47
N PRO A 216 -9.97 20.95 2.01
CA PRO A 216 -10.01 22.22 2.68
C PRO A 216 -11.46 22.70 2.82
N ARG A 217 -11.85 23.10 4.03
CA ARG A 217 -13.17 23.70 4.28
C ARG A 217 -13.29 24.96 3.43
N HIS A 218 -14.27 25.02 2.55
CA HIS A 218 -14.59 26.22 1.79
C HIS A 218 -16.03 26.64 2.13
N GLY A 219 -16.20 27.82 2.73
CA GLY A 219 -17.51 28.31 3.17
C GLY A 219 -18.17 27.44 4.24
N GLY A 220 -17.40 26.82 5.14
CA GLY A 220 -17.91 26.01 6.26
C GLY A 220 -18.39 24.60 5.89
N LYS A 221 -18.43 24.23 4.61
CA LYS A 221 -18.75 22.85 4.17
C LYS A 221 -17.48 22.02 4.06
N GLU A 222 -17.52 20.82 4.65
CA GLU A 222 -16.51 19.79 4.46
C GLU A 222 -16.78 19.10 3.12
N PHE A 223 -15.77 19.08 2.25
CA PHE A 223 -15.83 18.34 0.99
C PHE A 223 -15.02 17.05 1.14
N THR A 224 -15.60 15.92 0.76
CA THR A 224 -14.91 14.63 0.70
C THR A 224 -14.63 14.27 -0.75
N TYR A 225 -13.42 13.79 -1.03
CA TYR A 225 -13.03 13.37 -2.38
C TYR A 225 -12.20 12.09 -2.35
N TYR A 226 -12.32 11.31 -3.42
CA TYR A 226 -11.37 10.27 -3.78
C TYR A 226 -10.25 10.89 -4.60
N GLN A 227 -9.00 10.58 -4.26
CA GLN A 227 -7.83 11.14 -4.92
C GLN A 227 -6.98 10.05 -5.58
N SER A 228 -6.61 10.27 -6.84
CA SER A 228 -5.54 9.53 -7.53
C SER A 228 -4.27 10.37 -7.51
N ASN A 229 -3.16 9.72 -7.13
CA ASN A 229 -1.84 10.31 -7.16
C ASN A 229 -0.88 9.37 -7.88
N GLU A 230 -0.02 9.94 -8.71
CA GLU A 230 1.12 9.25 -9.28
C GLU A 230 2.27 9.26 -8.26
N LYS A 231 2.72 8.09 -7.84
CA LYS A 231 3.89 7.97 -6.96
C LYS A 231 5.16 8.19 -7.80
N SER A 232 5.96 9.21 -7.46
CA SER A 232 7.27 9.47 -8.05
C SER A 232 8.32 9.64 -6.96
N GLY A 233 9.14 8.61 -6.72
CA GLY A 233 10.19 8.66 -5.70
C GLY A 233 9.61 8.81 -4.28
N LEU A 234 9.99 9.88 -3.59
CA LEU A 234 9.53 10.25 -2.24
C LEU A 234 8.25 11.08 -2.24
N SER A 235 7.75 11.47 -3.42
CA SER A 235 6.59 12.35 -3.55
C SER A 235 5.44 11.68 -4.31
N SER A 236 4.27 12.29 -4.21
CA SER A 236 3.10 11.90 -4.98
C SER A 236 2.60 13.09 -5.77
N LYS A 237 2.58 12.98 -7.09
CA LYS A 237 2.04 13.99 -8.00
C LYS A 237 0.53 13.79 -8.10
N PHE A 238 -0.23 14.84 -7.84
CA PHE A 238 -1.68 14.81 -7.99
C PHE A 238 -2.06 14.55 -9.46
N ARG A 239 -2.97 13.61 -9.70
CA ARG A 239 -3.56 13.38 -11.03
C ARG A 239 -4.96 13.97 -11.09
N TYR A 240 -5.87 13.43 -10.28
CA TYR A 240 -7.24 13.90 -10.22
C TYR A 240 -7.90 13.58 -8.89
N ALA A 241 -8.96 14.31 -8.61
CA ALA A 241 -9.88 14.02 -7.54
C ALA A 241 -11.32 14.00 -8.06
N ALA A 242 -12.14 13.17 -7.43
CA ALA A 242 -13.57 13.09 -7.68
C ALA A 242 -14.33 13.17 -6.35
N ASP A 243 -15.47 13.85 -6.36
CA ASP A 243 -16.32 14.03 -5.19
C ASP A 243 -16.88 12.68 -4.71
N VAL A 244 -16.74 12.37 -3.41
CA VAL A 244 -17.18 11.06 -2.88
C VAL A 244 -18.67 10.86 -3.06
N GLN A 245 -19.49 11.90 -2.83
CA GLN A 245 -20.94 11.80 -2.96
C GLN A 245 -21.32 11.47 -4.40
N LEU A 246 -20.69 12.11 -5.39
CA LEU A 246 -20.92 11.79 -6.79
C LEU A 246 -20.59 10.33 -7.11
N ILE A 247 -19.39 9.87 -6.76
CA ILE A 247 -18.95 8.51 -7.10
C ILE A 247 -19.77 7.45 -6.36
N ASP A 248 -20.00 7.64 -5.08
CA ASP A 248 -20.76 6.71 -4.24
C ASP A 248 -22.20 6.61 -4.75
N THR A 249 -22.86 7.72 -5.10
CA THR A 249 -24.22 7.67 -5.66
C THR A 249 -24.27 6.88 -6.97
N VAL A 250 -23.35 7.16 -7.91
CA VAL A 250 -23.28 6.43 -9.19
C VAL A 250 -23.10 4.93 -8.97
N PHE A 251 -22.20 4.55 -8.07
CA PHE A 251 -21.99 3.15 -7.73
C PHE A 251 -23.23 2.54 -7.07
N LEU A 252 -23.81 3.22 -6.08
CA LEU A 252 -24.94 2.71 -5.30
C LEU A 252 -26.18 2.47 -6.15
N GLU A 253 -26.47 3.34 -7.12
CA GLU A 253 -27.56 3.15 -8.08
C GLU A 253 -27.41 1.81 -8.81
N LYS A 254 -26.23 1.54 -9.37
CA LYS A 254 -25.98 0.29 -10.09
C LYS A 254 -25.90 -0.91 -9.16
N PHE A 255 -25.34 -0.72 -7.98
CA PHE A 255 -25.25 -1.73 -6.93
C PHE A 255 -26.62 -2.27 -6.52
N LEU A 256 -27.55 -1.36 -6.23
CA LEU A 256 -28.91 -1.71 -5.84
C LEU A 256 -29.69 -2.30 -7.02
N GLU A 257 -29.51 -1.79 -8.24
CA GLU A 257 -30.07 -2.38 -9.46
C GLU A 257 -29.66 -3.85 -9.64
N ARG A 258 -28.36 -4.16 -9.45
CA ARG A 258 -27.83 -5.52 -9.60
C ARG A 258 -28.32 -6.45 -8.50
N ILE A 259 -28.39 -5.99 -7.26
CA ILE A 259 -28.97 -6.79 -6.17
C ILE A 259 -30.43 -7.12 -6.44
N GLU A 260 -31.21 -6.15 -6.91
CA GLU A 260 -32.62 -6.36 -7.22
C GLU A 260 -32.81 -7.32 -8.41
N ALA A 261 -31.90 -7.30 -9.39
CA ALA A 261 -31.90 -8.27 -10.48
C ALA A 261 -31.57 -9.69 -10.00
N LEU A 262 -30.66 -9.84 -9.04
CA LEU A 262 -30.31 -11.14 -8.45
C LEU A 262 -31.47 -11.76 -7.65
N LYS A 263 -32.27 -10.95 -6.95
CA LYS A 263 -33.46 -11.45 -6.23
C LYS A 263 -34.47 -12.15 -7.13
N LYS A 264 -34.49 -11.83 -8.42
CA LYS A 264 -35.45 -12.39 -9.38
C LYS A 264 -35.02 -13.74 -9.97
N LEU A 265 -33.80 -14.21 -9.67
CA LEU A 265 -33.31 -15.51 -10.10
C LEU A 265 -33.62 -16.55 -9.00
N ASP A 266 -34.63 -17.40 -9.23
CA ASP A 266 -35.03 -18.47 -8.29
C ASP A 266 -33.87 -19.44 -7.97
N ASP A 267 -32.98 -19.71 -8.94
CA ASP A 267 -31.78 -20.56 -8.81
C ASP A 267 -30.72 -20.02 -7.82
N TRP A 268 -30.84 -18.77 -7.36
CA TRP A 268 -29.82 -18.17 -6.51
C TRP A 268 -29.69 -18.91 -5.18
N LYS A 269 -30.81 -19.27 -4.56
CA LYS A 269 -30.86 -19.94 -3.25
C LYS A 269 -30.22 -21.34 -3.31
N ASP A 270 -30.55 -22.12 -4.32
CA ASP A 270 -30.04 -23.48 -4.48
C ASP A 270 -28.53 -23.48 -4.75
N LYS A 271 -28.04 -22.56 -5.59
CA LYS A 271 -26.59 -22.33 -5.78
C LYS A 271 -25.90 -21.80 -4.52
N GLN A 272 -26.61 -21.16 -3.59
CA GLN A 272 -26.03 -20.73 -2.31
C GLN A 272 -25.78 -21.92 -1.39
N GLU A 273 -26.77 -22.82 -1.26
CA GLU A 273 -26.66 -23.99 -0.37
C GLU A 273 -25.54 -24.93 -0.83
N GLU A 274 -25.41 -25.14 -2.14
CA GLU A 274 -24.32 -25.93 -2.72
C GLU A 274 -22.94 -25.32 -2.41
N ARG A 275 -22.79 -24.01 -2.58
CA ARG A 275 -21.53 -23.32 -2.31
C ARG A 275 -21.16 -23.27 -0.82
N LEU A 276 -22.15 -23.14 0.06
CA LEU A 276 -21.97 -23.24 1.51
C LEU A 276 -21.50 -24.63 1.91
N ALA A 277 -22.08 -25.68 1.31
CA ALA A 277 -21.65 -27.05 1.53
C ALA A 277 -20.21 -27.28 1.06
N GLU A 278 -19.79 -26.72 -0.08
CA GLU A 278 -18.41 -26.81 -0.57
C GLU A 278 -17.40 -26.12 0.37
N ILE A 279 -17.71 -24.91 0.84
CA ILE A 279 -16.82 -24.14 1.72
C ILE A 279 -16.68 -24.84 3.08
N THR A 280 -17.80 -25.25 3.67
CA THR A 280 -17.81 -25.99 4.95
C THR A 280 -17.09 -27.34 4.83
N ALA A 281 -17.25 -28.04 3.70
CA ALA A 281 -16.50 -29.27 3.43
C ALA A 281 -14.98 -29.01 3.28
N ALA A 282 -14.58 -27.94 2.59
CA ALA A 282 -13.18 -27.56 2.43
C ALA A 282 -12.53 -27.16 3.77
N GLN A 283 -13.27 -26.46 4.64
CA GLN A 283 -12.83 -26.11 5.99
C GLN A 283 -12.72 -27.34 6.89
N ALA A 284 -13.72 -28.23 6.87
CA ALA A 284 -13.69 -29.48 7.61
C ALA A 284 -12.51 -30.35 7.16
N TYR A 285 -12.23 -30.39 5.86
CA TYR A 285 -11.06 -31.06 5.31
C TYR A 285 -9.76 -30.44 5.82
N ASN A 286 -9.62 -29.11 5.76
CA ASN A 286 -8.42 -28.42 6.24
C ASN A 286 -8.19 -28.61 7.74
N LYS A 287 -9.25 -28.50 8.56
CA LYS A 287 -9.20 -28.80 10.00
C LYS A 287 -8.76 -30.24 10.26
N SER A 288 -9.31 -31.21 9.52
CA SER A 288 -8.91 -32.61 9.65
C SER A 288 -7.44 -32.85 9.27
N LEU A 289 -6.94 -32.12 8.27
CA LEU A 289 -5.55 -32.21 7.82
C LEU A 289 -4.59 -31.67 8.89
N ILE A 290 -4.90 -30.52 9.49
CA ILE A 290 -4.11 -29.93 10.57
C ILE A 290 -4.15 -30.83 11.81
N GLN A 291 -5.32 -31.36 12.18
CA GLN A 291 -5.44 -32.33 13.28
C GLN A 291 -4.60 -33.59 13.06
N LYS A 292 -4.58 -34.11 11.82
CA LYS A 292 -3.71 -35.23 11.47
C LYS A 292 -2.24 -34.88 11.61
N GLN A 293 -1.82 -33.69 11.18
CA GLN A 293 -0.44 -33.22 11.34
C GLN A 293 -0.03 -33.08 12.81
N ILE A 294 -0.94 -32.58 13.66
CA ILE A 294 -0.73 -32.51 15.12
C ILE A 294 -0.55 -33.92 15.69
N LYS A 295 -1.45 -34.86 15.34
CA LYS A 295 -1.39 -36.24 15.85
C LYS A 295 -0.11 -36.95 15.41
N ASP A 296 0.31 -36.79 14.16
CA ASP A 296 1.54 -37.38 13.63
C ASP A 296 2.78 -36.78 14.31
N ALA A 297 2.78 -35.48 14.62
CA ALA A 297 3.87 -34.82 15.34
C ALA A 297 3.91 -35.22 16.83
N GLN A 298 2.76 -35.37 17.48
CA GLN A 298 2.65 -35.88 18.85
C GLN A 298 3.15 -37.33 18.94
N ALA A 299 2.79 -38.19 17.98
CA ALA A 299 3.26 -39.57 17.93
C ALA A 299 4.79 -39.64 17.79
N ARG A 300 5.38 -38.81 16.93
CA ARG A 300 6.84 -38.70 16.79
C ARG A 300 7.51 -38.16 18.04
N TRP A 301 6.91 -37.15 18.67
CA TRP A 301 7.41 -36.62 19.94
C TRP A 301 7.41 -37.70 21.02
N GLN A 302 6.33 -38.49 21.13
CA GLN A 302 6.20 -39.57 22.10
C GLN A 302 7.20 -40.71 21.84
N GLU A 303 7.35 -41.15 20.59
CA GLU A 303 8.33 -42.17 20.21
C GLU A 303 9.76 -41.75 20.59
N MET A 304 10.09 -40.47 20.37
CA MET A 304 11.40 -39.91 20.74
C MET A 304 11.56 -39.75 22.25
N PHE A 305 10.49 -39.38 22.96
CA PHE A 305 10.46 -39.29 24.41
C PHE A 305 10.66 -40.66 25.07
N ASP A 306 9.96 -41.68 24.58
CA ASP A 306 10.06 -43.06 25.05
C ASP A 306 11.47 -43.60 24.77
N THR A 307 11.99 -43.36 23.56
CA THR A 307 13.37 -43.67 23.20
C THR A 307 14.36 -42.98 24.13
N LEU A 308 14.11 -41.75 24.59
CA LEU A 308 14.99 -41.03 25.52
C LEU A 308 14.96 -41.62 26.94
N HIS A 309 13.83 -42.18 27.38
CA HIS A 309 13.63 -42.75 28.71
C HIS A 309 13.96 -44.24 28.82
N ASP A 310 14.15 -44.96 27.71
CA ASP A 310 14.54 -46.38 27.73
C ASP A 310 15.95 -46.59 28.34
N HIS A 311 16.03 -47.28 29.47
CA HIS A 311 17.30 -47.51 30.17
C HIS A 311 18.21 -48.56 29.52
N GLU A 312 17.70 -49.36 28.57
CA GLU A 312 18.48 -50.42 27.90
C GLU A 312 19.29 -49.91 26.70
N ILE A 313 18.98 -48.72 26.18
CA ILE A 313 19.67 -48.14 25.02
C ILE A 313 20.81 -47.21 25.50
N PRO A 314 22.09 -47.55 25.25
CA PRO A 314 23.22 -46.70 25.63
C PRO A 314 23.21 -45.41 24.80
N LYS A 315 22.89 -44.29 25.45
CA LYS A 315 22.80 -42.97 24.80
C LYS A 315 24.01 -42.12 25.11
N THR A 316 24.64 -41.59 24.07
CA THR A 316 25.68 -40.56 24.21
C THR A 316 25.07 -39.22 24.66
N LYS A 317 25.90 -38.35 25.27
CA LYS A 317 25.46 -36.99 25.65
C LYS A 317 24.93 -36.20 24.45
N GLN A 318 25.48 -36.45 23.27
CA GLN A 318 25.12 -35.77 22.04
C GLN A 318 23.74 -36.21 21.50
N MET A 319 23.43 -37.51 21.54
CA MET A 319 22.09 -38.00 21.18
C MET A 319 21.00 -37.42 22.09
N LYS A 320 21.27 -37.25 23.39
CA LYS A 320 20.30 -36.62 24.31
C LYS A 320 20.01 -35.16 23.95
N ILE A 321 21.03 -34.41 23.54
CA ILE A 321 20.88 -33.01 23.10
C ILE A 321 20.13 -32.94 21.76
N GLU A 322 20.41 -33.85 20.82
CA GLU A 322 19.73 -33.92 19.53
C GLU A 322 18.24 -34.24 19.69
N TYR A 323 17.89 -35.23 20.51
CA TYR A 323 16.49 -35.56 20.81
C TYR A 323 15.77 -34.40 21.50
N ALA A 324 16.40 -33.73 22.47
CA ALA A 324 15.82 -32.56 23.13
C ALA A 324 15.55 -31.41 22.14
N ASN A 325 16.46 -31.12 21.22
CA ASN A 325 16.28 -30.08 20.21
C ASN A 325 15.16 -30.42 19.22
N GLN A 326 15.07 -31.67 18.80
CA GLN A 326 14.02 -32.11 17.87
C GLN A 326 12.64 -32.13 18.54
N MET A 327 12.56 -32.53 19.82
CA MET A 327 11.34 -32.43 20.62
C MET A 327 10.88 -30.98 20.78
N ALA A 328 11.79 -30.05 21.12
CA ALA A 328 11.47 -28.62 21.20
C ALA A 328 11.01 -28.05 19.83
N GLY A 329 11.59 -28.54 18.73
CA GLY A 329 11.16 -28.18 17.38
C GLY A 329 9.78 -28.74 17.00
N LEU A 330 9.41 -29.92 17.50
CA LEU A 330 8.07 -30.50 17.33
C LEU A 330 7.04 -29.79 18.19
N GLU A 331 7.37 -29.45 19.45
CA GLU A 331 6.53 -28.64 20.33
C GLU A 331 6.23 -27.27 19.73
N GLY A 332 7.23 -26.59 19.16
CA GLY A 332 7.03 -25.32 18.48
C GLY A 332 6.08 -25.42 17.27
N LYS A 333 6.13 -26.53 16.52
CA LYS A 333 5.22 -26.78 15.39
C LYS A 333 3.80 -27.15 15.84
N ILE A 334 3.69 -27.97 16.88
CA ILE A 334 2.41 -28.31 17.51
C ILE A 334 1.74 -27.04 18.00
N ALA A 335 2.46 -26.18 18.74
CA ALA A 335 1.95 -24.89 19.19
C ALA A 335 1.57 -23.96 18.02
N GLU A 336 2.32 -23.95 16.91
CA GLU A 336 1.94 -23.18 15.71
C GLU A 336 0.66 -23.70 15.07
N TRP A 337 0.47 -25.01 14.99
CA TRP A 337 -0.72 -25.64 14.42
C TRP A 337 -1.94 -25.56 15.34
N GLU A 338 -1.75 -25.69 16.65
CA GLU A 338 -2.78 -25.47 17.68
C GLU A 338 -3.23 -24.01 17.66
N ASN A 339 -2.30 -23.05 17.58
CA ASN A 339 -2.64 -21.65 17.39
C ASN A 339 -3.37 -21.39 16.06
N LYS A 340 -3.15 -22.18 15.00
CA LYS A 340 -3.95 -22.06 13.76
C LYS A 340 -5.35 -22.67 13.89
N LEU A 341 -5.55 -23.56 14.85
CA LEU A 341 -6.82 -24.21 15.14
C LEU A 341 -7.66 -23.40 16.15
N GLU A 342 -6.98 -22.73 17.09
CA GLU A 342 -7.55 -21.85 18.12
C GLU A 342 -7.59 -20.37 17.72
N ALA A 343 -6.79 -19.94 16.74
CA ALA A 343 -6.95 -18.61 16.18
C ALA A 343 -8.42 -18.48 15.78
N PRO A 344 -9.10 -17.37 16.15
CA PRO A 344 -10.34 -17.04 15.50
C PRO A 344 -10.04 -17.15 14.01
N GLU A 345 -10.75 -18.02 13.30
CA GLU A 345 -10.83 -17.93 11.85
C GLU A 345 -11.14 -16.45 11.54
N ASP A 346 -10.80 -15.94 10.37
CA ASP A 346 -11.23 -14.59 9.98
C ASP A 346 -12.78 -14.55 9.93
N GLU A 347 -13.45 -14.58 11.09
CA GLU A 347 -14.89 -14.57 11.33
C GLU A 347 -15.48 -13.34 10.65
N ASP A 348 -14.68 -12.29 10.50
CA ASP A 348 -15.00 -11.05 9.83
C ASP A 348 -15.25 -11.17 8.31
N GLU A 349 -14.80 -12.22 7.59
CA GLU A 349 -15.20 -12.43 6.18
C GLU A 349 -16.36 -13.44 6.04
N GLU A 350 -16.40 -14.47 6.87
CA GLU A 350 -17.33 -15.62 6.73
C GLU A 350 -18.67 -15.41 7.44
N VAL A 351 -18.69 -14.87 8.67
CA VAL A 351 -19.93 -14.42 9.35
C VAL A 351 -20.54 -13.26 8.55
N THR A 352 -19.67 -12.41 7.99
CA THR A 352 -20.06 -11.31 7.11
C THR A 352 -20.75 -11.81 5.85
N LEU A 353 -20.28 -12.86 5.18
CA LEU A 353 -21.02 -13.47 4.06
C LEU A 353 -22.40 -13.97 4.53
N TYR A 354 -22.49 -14.71 5.64
CA TYR A 354 -23.76 -15.22 6.15
C TYR A 354 -24.80 -14.12 6.51
N GLU A 355 -24.37 -13.05 7.18
CA GLU A 355 -25.22 -11.87 7.49
C GLU A 355 -25.63 -11.13 6.21
N ILE A 356 -24.71 -10.97 5.25
CA ILE A 356 -24.99 -10.35 3.95
C ILE A 356 -26.02 -11.18 3.16
N HIS A 357 -25.92 -12.51 3.19
CA HIS A 357 -26.80 -13.41 2.46
C HIS A 357 -28.23 -13.47 3.04
N SER A 358 -28.38 -13.40 4.36
CA SER A 358 -29.70 -13.31 5.02
C SER A 358 -30.34 -11.93 4.85
N LEU A 359 -29.55 -10.86 4.72
CA LEU A 359 -30.02 -9.49 4.54
C LEU A 359 -30.32 -9.12 3.07
N LEU A 360 -29.83 -9.89 2.09
CA LEU A 360 -30.04 -9.65 0.64
C LEU A 360 -31.50 -9.36 0.25
N PRO A 361 -32.54 -10.06 0.75
CA PRO A 361 -33.94 -9.80 0.37
C PRO A 361 -34.42 -8.41 0.79
N ASP A 362 -33.96 -7.92 1.95
CA ASP A 362 -34.41 -6.67 2.56
C ASP A 362 -33.45 -5.50 2.33
N ILE A 363 -32.29 -5.73 1.73
CA ILE A 363 -31.24 -4.71 1.75
C ILE A 363 -31.60 -3.46 0.96
N THR A 364 -32.33 -3.59 -0.15
CA THR A 364 -32.78 -2.45 -0.95
C THR A 364 -33.68 -1.51 -0.13
N SER A 365 -34.50 -2.06 0.79
CA SER A 365 -35.42 -1.26 1.62
C SER A 365 -34.80 -0.77 2.93
N LYS A 366 -33.76 -1.45 3.43
CA LYS A 366 -33.07 -1.13 4.69
C LYS A 366 -31.71 -0.46 4.52
N TRP A 367 -31.20 -0.27 3.29
CA TRP A 367 -29.86 0.25 3.03
C TRP A 367 -29.53 1.50 3.85
N ASP A 368 -30.43 2.48 3.84
CA ASP A 368 -30.26 3.74 4.55
C ASP A 368 -30.31 3.65 6.07
N LYS A 369 -30.80 2.52 6.61
CA LYS A 369 -30.85 2.23 8.05
C LYS A 369 -29.61 1.47 8.53
N LEU A 370 -28.83 0.87 7.63
CA LEU A 370 -27.61 0.14 8.00
C LEU A 370 -26.52 1.10 8.45
N SER A 371 -25.70 0.66 9.42
CA SER A 371 -24.51 1.40 9.84
C SER A 371 -23.50 1.49 8.69
N PHE A 372 -22.65 2.51 8.71
CA PHE A 372 -21.64 2.71 7.65
C PHE A 372 -20.68 1.52 7.53
N GLU A 373 -20.29 0.91 8.65
CA GLU A 373 -19.41 -0.24 8.68
C GLU A 373 -20.05 -1.47 8.04
N VAL A 374 -21.33 -1.72 8.33
CA VAL A 374 -22.09 -2.82 7.72
C VAL A 374 -22.22 -2.60 6.21
N ARG A 375 -22.54 -1.39 5.76
CA ARG A 375 -22.60 -1.09 4.31
C ARG A 375 -21.25 -1.32 3.63
N LEU A 376 -20.14 -0.93 4.27
CA LEU A 376 -18.79 -1.10 3.73
C LEU A 376 -18.40 -2.57 3.62
N ARG A 377 -18.76 -3.37 4.64
CA ARG A 377 -18.62 -4.83 4.63
C ARG A 377 -19.43 -5.44 3.47
N PHE A 378 -20.68 -4.99 3.30
CA PHE A 378 -21.58 -5.44 2.24
C PHE A 378 -21.03 -5.17 0.84
N VAL A 379 -20.56 -3.95 0.58
CA VAL A 379 -19.89 -3.60 -0.68
C VAL A 379 -18.65 -4.46 -0.91
N GLY A 380 -17.83 -4.69 0.11
CA GLY A 380 -16.62 -5.52 0.00
C GLY A 380 -16.90 -6.99 -0.26
N ALA A 381 -18.03 -7.53 0.20
CA ALA A 381 -18.41 -8.92 -0.07
C ALA A 381 -18.85 -9.12 -1.52
N VAL A 382 -19.57 -8.14 -2.07
CA VAL A 382 -20.19 -8.23 -3.39
C VAL A 382 -19.28 -7.76 -4.52
N THR A 383 -18.51 -6.69 -4.28
CA THR A 383 -17.71 -6.03 -5.30
C THR A 383 -16.24 -6.42 -5.15
N ARG A 384 -15.63 -6.88 -6.25
CA ARG A 384 -14.21 -7.27 -6.27
C ARG A 384 -13.31 -6.03 -6.31
N LYS A 385 -13.58 -5.13 -7.26
CA LYS A 385 -12.91 -3.85 -7.40
C LYS A 385 -13.78 -2.88 -8.18
N VAL A 386 -13.60 -1.59 -7.92
CA VAL A 386 -14.14 -0.51 -8.74
C VAL A 386 -12.97 0.27 -9.30
N VAL A 387 -12.92 0.48 -10.61
CA VAL A 387 -11.86 1.23 -11.27
C VAL A 387 -12.46 2.53 -11.80
N LEU A 388 -11.91 3.66 -11.37
CA LEU A 388 -12.31 4.98 -11.82
C LEU A 388 -11.25 5.53 -12.77
N TRP A 389 -11.68 5.94 -13.95
CA TRP A 389 -10.83 6.53 -14.99
C TRP A 389 -11.21 8.00 -15.20
N GLN A 390 -10.20 8.85 -15.33
CA GLN A 390 -10.40 10.16 -15.95
C GLN A 390 -10.14 10.03 -17.46
N VAL A 391 -11.23 9.91 -18.22
CA VAL A 391 -11.18 9.69 -19.68
C VAL A 391 -11.20 11.01 -20.47
N ALA A 392 -11.75 12.06 -19.88
CA ALA A 392 -11.66 13.43 -20.40
C ALA A 392 -11.69 14.45 -19.24
N PRO A 393 -11.51 15.75 -19.51
CA PRO A 393 -11.51 16.78 -18.47
C PRO A 393 -12.80 16.87 -17.65
N THR A 394 -13.98 16.52 -18.18
CA THR A 394 -15.23 16.45 -17.39
C THR A 394 -15.84 15.07 -17.34
N TRP A 395 -15.38 14.12 -18.16
CA TRP A 395 -15.87 12.74 -18.13
C TRP A 395 -15.06 11.83 -17.21
N LEU A 396 -15.80 11.06 -16.42
CA LEU A 396 -15.29 9.93 -15.67
C LEU A 396 -15.93 8.65 -16.20
N LYS A 397 -15.12 7.59 -16.24
CA LYS A 397 -15.57 6.23 -16.53
C LYS A 397 -15.39 5.39 -15.27
N ILE A 398 -16.41 4.64 -14.88
CA ILE A 398 -16.38 3.73 -13.74
C ILE A 398 -16.59 2.29 -14.25
N ASP A 399 -15.65 1.41 -13.92
CA ASP A 399 -15.76 -0.02 -14.16
C ASP A 399 -15.97 -0.74 -12.83
N ILE A 400 -17.12 -1.37 -12.65
CA ILE A 400 -17.44 -2.16 -11.46
C ILE A 400 -17.20 -3.63 -11.79
N HIS A 401 -16.19 -4.22 -11.15
CA HIS A 401 -15.90 -5.64 -11.26
C HIS A 401 -16.60 -6.36 -10.12
N TRP A 402 -17.59 -7.17 -10.47
CA TRP A 402 -18.35 -7.96 -9.52
C TRP A 402 -17.56 -9.21 -9.10
N LYS A 403 -17.77 -9.70 -7.88
CA LYS A 403 -17.23 -11.01 -7.50
C LYS A 403 -17.96 -12.13 -8.25
N GLU A 404 -17.34 -13.30 -8.26
CA GLU A 404 -17.91 -14.51 -8.86
C GLU A 404 -19.29 -14.86 -8.30
N ALA A 405 -19.54 -14.57 -7.02
CA ALA A 405 -20.87 -14.70 -6.43
C ALA A 405 -21.94 -14.06 -7.32
N ILE A 406 -21.72 -12.87 -7.89
CA ILE A 406 -22.70 -12.18 -8.73
C ILE A 406 -22.60 -12.54 -10.23
N GLY A 407 -21.63 -13.37 -10.63
CA GLY A 407 -21.46 -13.80 -12.04
C GLY A 407 -20.23 -13.23 -12.74
N ASN A 408 -19.28 -12.62 -12.02
CA ASN A 408 -17.95 -12.23 -12.51
C ASN A 408 -17.94 -11.35 -13.79
N PHE A 409 -18.94 -10.49 -13.99
CA PHE A 409 -18.98 -9.55 -15.11
C PHE A 409 -18.52 -8.14 -14.69
N ILE A 410 -18.43 -7.24 -15.68
CA ILE A 410 -18.00 -5.85 -15.50
C ILE A 410 -19.14 -4.94 -15.96
N ASP A 411 -19.56 -4.03 -15.08
CA ASP A 411 -20.42 -2.91 -15.45
C ASP A 411 -19.58 -1.67 -15.73
N THR A 412 -19.72 -1.11 -16.93
CA THR A 412 -19.03 0.12 -17.33
C THR A 412 -20.02 1.26 -17.42
N GLY A 413 -19.80 2.32 -16.66
CA GLY A 413 -20.60 3.54 -16.64
C GLY A 413 -19.80 4.78 -16.98
N HIS A 414 -20.43 5.73 -17.65
CA HIS A 414 -19.86 7.03 -18.00
C HIS A 414 -20.69 8.15 -17.41
N PHE A 415 -20.07 9.11 -16.74
CA PHE A 415 -20.79 10.26 -16.15
C PHE A 415 -19.92 11.51 -16.13
N LYS A 416 -20.58 12.67 -16.18
CA LYS A 416 -19.94 13.97 -16.14
C LYS A 416 -19.83 14.49 -14.72
N ARG A 417 -18.69 15.07 -14.38
CA ARG A 417 -18.56 15.96 -13.22
C ARG A 417 -18.96 17.39 -13.60
N LYS A 418 -19.51 18.12 -12.61
CA LYS A 418 -19.95 19.51 -12.79
C LYS A 418 -18.83 20.47 -13.19
N TYR A 419 -17.61 20.19 -12.77
CA TYR A 419 -16.44 21.03 -13.02
C TYR A 419 -15.31 20.18 -13.57
N SER A 420 -14.55 20.70 -14.54
CA SER A 420 -13.35 20.01 -15.04
C SER A 420 -12.28 19.90 -13.95
N ASN A 421 -11.30 19.01 -14.16
CA ASN A 421 -10.20 18.88 -13.22
C ASN A 421 -9.49 20.22 -13.07
N LYS A 422 -9.18 20.62 -11.84
CA LYS A 422 -8.36 21.81 -11.57
C LYS A 422 -6.87 21.47 -11.74
N THR A 423 -6.47 21.00 -12.92
CA THR A 423 -5.04 20.88 -13.23
C THR A 423 -4.41 22.27 -13.15
N ARG A 424 -3.21 22.37 -12.58
CA ARG A 424 -2.47 23.64 -12.52
C ARG A 424 -2.14 24.09 -13.93
N TRP A 425 -2.18 25.39 -14.18
CA TRP A 425 -1.68 25.98 -15.43
C TRP A 425 -0.18 25.81 -15.49
N THR A 426 0.35 25.35 -16.62
CA THR A 426 1.79 25.24 -16.87
C THR A 426 2.33 26.51 -17.53
N PRO A 427 3.64 26.79 -17.41
CA PRO A 427 4.25 27.94 -18.09
C PRO A 427 4.04 27.92 -19.61
N GLU A 428 3.99 26.73 -20.22
CA GLU A 428 3.75 26.56 -21.65
C GLU A 428 2.32 26.97 -22.03
N GLU A 429 1.32 26.56 -21.24
CA GLU A 429 -0.07 26.98 -21.46
C GLU A 429 -0.24 28.49 -21.27
N GLU A 430 0.48 29.10 -20.32
CA GLU A 430 0.48 30.55 -20.13
C GLU A 430 1.12 31.30 -21.28
N ALA A 431 2.22 30.77 -21.84
CA ALA A 431 2.84 31.33 -23.04
C ALA A 431 1.86 31.32 -24.22
N ILE A 432 1.14 30.22 -24.42
CA ILE A 432 0.07 30.11 -25.43
C ILE A 432 -1.01 31.17 -25.19
N LEU A 433 -1.44 31.38 -23.94
CA LEU A 433 -2.40 32.44 -23.62
C LEU A 433 -1.87 33.84 -23.92
N HIS A 434 -0.63 34.15 -23.58
CA HIS A 434 -0.03 35.46 -23.88
C HIS A 434 0.01 35.74 -25.39
N GLU A 435 0.31 34.73 -26.20
CA GLU A 435 0.41 34.87 -27.65
C GLU A 435 -0.97 34.91 -28.32
N MET A 436 -1.84 33.96 -28.01
CA MET A 436 -3.08 33.73 -28.75
C MET A 436 -4.26 34.50 -28.18
N TYR A 437 -4.37 34.64 -26.86
CA TYR A 437 -5.59 35.19 -26.24
C TYR A 437 -5.99 36.57 -26.75
N PRO A 438 -5.05 37.53 -26.97
CA PRO A 438 -5.41 38.88 -27.41
C PRO A 438 -6.05 38.96 -28.81
N LYS A 439 -5.70 38.03 -29.72
CA LYS A 439 -5.95 38.14 -31.17
C LYS A 439 -6.70 36.96 -31.79
N ALA A 440 -6.43 35.74 -31.33
CA ALA A 440 -6.96 34.51 -31.94
C ALA A 440 -8.44 34.31 -31.62
N ASP A 441 -9.17 33.62 -32.50
CA ASP A 441 -10.56 33.25 -32.24
C ASP A 441 -10.63 32.23 -31.09
N GLY A 442 -11.74 32.24 -30.33
CA GLY A 442 -11.90 31.34 -29.19
C GLY A 442 -11.74 29.86 -29.56
N ALA A 443 -12.19 29.45 -30.75
CA ALA A 443 -12.08 28.08 -31.22
C ALA A 443 -10.61 27.67 -31.45
N GLU A 444 -9.78 28.58 -31.95
CA GLU A 444 -8.34 28.35 -32.16
C GLU A 444 -7.61 28.17 -30.83
N ILE A 445 -7.97 28.98 -29.82
CA ILE A 445 -7.40 28.87 -28.47
C ILE A 445 -7.80 27.55 -27.82
N LEU A 446 -9.06 27.09 -27.98
CA LEU A 446 -9.50 25.79 -27.48
C LEU A 446 -8.78 24.63 -28.17
N ALA A 447 -8.46 24.76 -29.46
CA ALA A 447 -7.68 23.75 -30.17
C ALA A 447 -6.23 23.69 -29.67
N ALA A 448 -5.64 24.83 -29.30
CA ALA A 448 -4.31 24.90 -28.71
C ALA A 448 -4.26 24.44 -27.24
N LEU A 449 -5.38 24.54 -26.52
CA LEU A 449 -5.52 24.16 -25.11
C LEU A 449 -6.68 23.15 -24.92
N PRO A 450 -6.56 21.92 -25.48
CA PRO A 450 -7.67 20.97 -25.57
C PRO A 450 -8.20 20.52 -24.20
N ASP A 451 -7.34 20.52 -23.17
CA ASP A 451 -7.66 20.18 -21.77
C ASP A 451 -8.41 21.28 -20.99
N ARG A 452 -8.56 22.48 -21.57
CA ARG A 452 -9.06 23.67 -20.86
C ARG A 452 -10.44 24.07 -21.37
N SER A 453 -11.33 24.40 -20.44
CA SER A 453 -12.61 25.01 -20.81
C SER A 453 -12.43 26.49 -21.10
N TRP A 454 -13.29 27.04 -21.97
CA TRP A 454 -13.26 28.46 -22.32
C TRP A 454 -13.36 29.38 -21.09
N VAL A 455 -14.21 29.01 -20.12
CA VAL A 455 -14.34 29.74 -18.85
C VAL A 455 -13.03 29.70 -18.05
N SER A 456 -12.34 28.56 -18.02
CA SER A 456 -11.04 28.44 -17.34
C SER A 456 -9.99 29.30 -18.01
N ILE A 457 -9.97 29.33 -19.34
CA ILE A 457 -9.09 30.19 -20.15
C ILE A 457 -9.34 31.67 -19.84
N MET A 458 -10.61 32.12 -19.89
CA MET A 458 -10.97 33.50 -19.57
C MET A 458 -10.55 33.90 -18.16
N HIS A 459 -10.85 33.07 -17.16
CA HIS A 459 -10.44 33.34 -15.77
C HIS A 459 -8.92 33.33 -15.58
N ARG A 460 -8.18 32.56 -16.38
CA ARG A 460 -6.71 32.57 -16.32
C ARG A 460 -6.14 33.81 -16.96
N ALA A 461 -6.63 34.21 -18.14
CA ALA A 461 -6.21 35.42 -18.82
C ALA A 461 -6.44 36.67 -17.96
N ASP A 462 -7.60 36.79 -17.31
CA ASP A 462 -7.91 37.85 -16.34
C ASP A 462 -6.88 37.92 -15.20
N ARG A 463 -6.52 36.76 -14.62
CA ARG A 463 -5.48 36.67 -13.57
C ARG A 463 -4.07 37.00 -14.05
N LEU A 464 -3.82 36.87 -15.35
CA LEU A 464 -2.56 37.23 -15.99
C LEU A 464 -2.60 38.67 -16.55
N TYR A 465 -3.71 39.39 -16.36
CA TYR A 465 -3.95 40.73 -16.90
C TYR A 465 -3.79 40.80 -18.42
N ILE A 466 -4.29 39.78 -19.13
CA ILE A 466 -4.29 39.70 -20.60
C ILE A 466 -5.70 40.01 -21.10
N ASP A 467 -5.84 41.10 -21.84
CA ASP A 467 -7.10 41.51 -22.45
C ASP A 467 -7.21 41.11 -23.92
N ARG A 468 -8.44 40.89 -24.40
CA ARG A 468 -8.72 40.71 -25.83
C ARG A 468 -8.80 42.07 -26.54
N GLU A 469 -8.28 42.15 -27.77
CA GLU A 469 -8.43 43.35 -28.59
C GLU A 469 -9.92 43.56 -28.96
N ARG A 470 -10.37 44.82 -28.96
CA ARG A 470 -11.79 45.23 -29.08
C ARG A 470 -12.52 44.72 -30.34
N ASN A 471 -11.78 44.32 -31.38
CA ASN A 471 -12.32 43.85 -32.66
C ASN A 471 -12.12 42.35 -32.91
N THR A 472 -11.69 41.58 -31.91
CA THR A 472 -11.55 40.14 -32.08
C THR A 472 -12.91 39.46 -32.17
N HIS A 473 -13.16 38.78 -33.28
CA HIS A 473 -14.28 37.87 -33.39
C HIS A 473 -14.11 36.73 -32.37
N ASN A 474 -15.21 36.31 -31.75
CA ASN A 474 -15.22 35.13 -30.88
C ASN A 474 -16.38 34.24 -31.29
N SER A 475 -16.06 33.17 -32.01
CA SER A 475 -17.03 32.17 -32.46
C SER A 475 -17.66 31.37 -31.30
N ILE A 476 -17.06 31.42 -30.10
CA ILE A 476 -17.58 30.74 -28.92
C ILE A 476 -18.58 31.66 -28.19
N PRO A 477 -19.84 31.24 -28.02
CA PRO A 477 -20.84 32.03 -27.31
C PRO A 477 -20.40 32.31 -25.87
N THR A 478 -20.52 33.55 -25.37
CA THR A 478 -20.18 33.88 -23.97
C THR A 478 -21.15 33.22 -22.96
N SER A 479 -22.34 32.83 -23.40
CA SER A 479 -23.36 32.10 -22.62
C SER A 479 -23.09 30.60 -22.49
N ALA A 480 -22.05 30.10 -23.15
CA ALA A 480 -21.57 28.72 -23.19
C ALA A 480 -20.99 28.19 -21.86
N LYS A 481 -21.60 28.52 -20.71
CA LYS A 481 -21.11 28.11 -19.37
C LYS A 481 -20.93 26.60 -19.19
N ASN A 482 -21.45 25.79 -20.12
CA ASN A 482 -21.41 24.32 -20.13
C ASN A 482 -20.68 23.70 -21.33
N TYR A 483 -19.92 24.45 -22.12
CA TYR A 483 -19.12 23.81 -23.18
C TYR A 483 -18.04 22.97 -22.50
N GLY A 484 -18.24 21.64 -22.56
CA GLY A 484 -17.18 20.68 -22.32
C GLY A 484 -15.97 21.04 -23.17
N THR A 485 -14.82 20.57 -22.73
CA THR A 485 -13.56 20.70 -23.49
C THR A 485 -13.67 20.06 -24.87
N LEU A 486 -12.72 20.34 -25.78
CA LEU A 486 -12.71 19.69 -27.09
C LEU A 486 -12.64 18.16 -26.92
N GLU A 487 -11.78 17.71 -26.00
CA GLU A 487 -11.66 16.30 -25.62
C GLU A 487 -12.97 15.72 -25.09
N ASP A 488 -13.74 16.46 -24.29
CA ASP A 488 -15.05 15.98 -23.82
C ASP A 488 -16.02 15.71 -24.99
N LYS A 489 -15.99 16.56 -26.03
CA LYS A 489 -16.84 16.39 -27.22
C LYS A 489 -16.39 15.22 -28.10
N GLU A 490 -15.08 15.06 -28.25
CA GLU A 490 -14.50 13.93 -28.97
C GLU A 490 -14.86 12.61 -28.27
N TYR A 491 -14.69 12.56 -26.95
CA TYR A 491 -15.06 11.42 -26.12
C TYR A 491 -16.55 11.09 -26.20
N GLU A 492 -17.42 12.11 -26.15
CA GLU A 492 -18.87 11.98 -26.34
C GLU A 492 -19.22 11.34 -27.68
N LYS A 493 -18.59 11.79 -28.76
CA LYS A 493 -18.83 11.28 -30.10
C LYS A 493 -18.34 9.84 -30.26
N GLU A 494 -17.16 9.53 -29.75
CA GLU A 494 -16.56 8.19 -29.80
C GLU A 494 -17.44 7.16 -29.07
N HIS A 495 -17.92 7.50 -27.88
CA HIS A 495 -18.69 6.59 -27.01
C HIS A 495 -20.21 6.74 -27.16
N ARG A 496 -20.68 7.56 -28.12
CA ARG A 496 -22.10 7.87 -28.38
C ARG A 496 -22.85 8.34 -27.13
N LEU A 497 -22.20 9.15 -26.30
CA LEU A 497 -22.73 9.64 -25.04
C LEU A 497 -23.59 10.88 -25.25
N SER A 498 -24.69 10.99 -24.51
CA SER A 498 -25.52 12.20 -24.47
C SER A 498 -24.82 13.32 -23.69
N PRO A 499 -24.54 14.50 -24.30
CA PRO A 499 -23.80 15.59 -23.66
C PRO A 499 -24.51 16.20 -22.45
N ASN A 500 -25.84 16.13 -22.45
CA ASN A 500 -26.73 16.76 -21.48
C ASN A 500 -27.31 15.77 -20.45
N SER A 501 -26.88 14.51 -20.48
CA SER A 501 -27.32 13.54 -19.48
C SER A 501 -26.79 13.94 -18.11
N LYS A 502 -27.69 14.12 -17.16
CA LYS A 502 -27.34 14.23 -15.72
C LYS A 502 -27.08 12.86 -15.10
N ASN A 503 -27.61 11.80 -15.71
CA ASN A 503 -27.52 10.44 -15.23
C ASN A 503 -26.34 9.70 -15.87
N VAL A 504 -25.88 8.67 -15.18
CA VAL A 504 -24.83 7.78 -15.66
C VAL A 504 -25.31 7.03 -16.89
N GLN A 505 -24.45 6.94 -17.89
CA GLN A 505 -24.68 6.21 -19.12
C GLN A 505 -23.94 4.88 -19.04
N TRP A 506 -24.68 3.83 -18.68
CA TRP A 506 -24.17 2.47 -18.58
C TRP A 506 -24.10 1.82 -19.95
N SER A 507 -22.94 1.25 -20.27
CA SER A 507 -22.81 0.36 -21.43
C SER A 507 -23.54 -0.94 -21.14
N LEU A 508 -24.31 -1.46 -22.10
CA LEU A 508 -24.91 -2.79 -21.99
C LEU A 508 -23.77 -3.81 -21.91
N SER A 509 -23.62 -4.47 -20.76
CA SER A 509 -22.76 -5.64 -20.64
C SER A 509 -23.38 -6.74 -21.51
N GLU A 510 -22.75 -7.12 -22.62
CA GLU A 510 -23.05 -8.42 -23.22
C GLU A 510 -22.79 -9.47 -22.13
N PRO A 511 -23.78 -10.31 -21.78
CA PRO A 511 -23.53 -11.38 -20.83
C PRO A 511 -22.39 -12.24 -21.40
N PRO A 512 -21.35 -12.56 -20.61
CA PRO A 512 -20.30 -13.43 -21.08
C PRO A 512 -20.96 -14.71 -21.60
N CYS A 513 -20.74 -15.03 -22.88
CA CYS A 513 -21.23 -16.25 -23.51
C CYS A 513 -21.13 -17.39 -22.50
N MET A 514 -22.28 -17.90 -22.04
CA MET A 514 -22.31 -19.16 -21.32
C MET A 514 -21.76 -20.19 -22.30
N VAL A 515 -20.47 -20.50 -22.16
CA VAL A 515 -19.87 -21.68 -22.75
C VAL A 515 -20.56 -22.84 -22.06
N VAL A 516 -21.66 -23.29 -22.66
CA VAL A 516 -22.27 -24.58 -22.35
C VAL A 516 -21.17 -25.60 -22.62
N ARG A 517 -20.45 -26.00 -21.57
CA ARG A 517 -19.60 -27.18 -21.61
C ARG A 517 -20.55 -28.35 -21.81
N SER A 518 -20.76 -28.74 -23.07
CA SER A 518 -21.34 -30.03 -23.38
C SER A 518 -20.39 -31.09 -22.82
N LEU A 519 -20.80 -31.76 -21.77
CA LEU A 519 -20.14 -32.98 -21.31
C LEU A 519 -20.16 -34.01 -22.45
N ARG A 520 -18.98 -34.41 -22.89
CA ARG A 520 -18.70 -35.70 -23.52
C ARG A 520 -17.60 -36.37 -22.72
#